data_AF-A0A9P4IFC4-F1
#
_entry.id   AF-A0A9P4IFC4-F1
#
_cell.length_a   1.000
_cell.length_b   1.000
_cell.length_c   1.000
_cell.angle_alpha   90.00
_cell.angle_beta   90.00
_cell.angle_gamma   90.00
#
_symmetry.space_group_name_H-M   'P 1'
#
loop_
_entity.id
_entity.type
_entity.pdbx_description
1 polymer ?
#
loop_
_entity_poly.entity_id
_entity_poly.type
_entity_poly.pdbx_seq_one_letter_code
_entity_poly.pdbx_strand_id
1 'polypeptide(L)'
;MATTFPLNGQNAVNRYKHQATYDVDTIHSIVNSTPVLHISFVPDPSTPFPVVLPMIGQMGLWPGDSSDSSEWACYLHGYVTSRVMKLADEAISRGEDGMPCCVCATKVDGLVLTLTPYSHNYNYRSAILHGFASIVTDEDEKLWAMELITNSVVPDRWANSRVPPEKSEQQSTRILKMKISAASGKVREGVPEDERRDMKRDDVLDRVWTGVLPVYETIGEPQPGPYNRVKKIPEHVASFVKASNEQNKKYAYEASHKPAPQKRKKPGEDD
;
A
#
# COMPACT_ATOMS: atom_id res chain seq x y z
N MET A 1 1.09 -5.41 -21.04
CA MET A 1 0.08 -5.35 -19.96
C MET A 1 -0.61 -4.00 -19.97
N ALA A 2 -1.84 -3.91 -19.48
CA ALA A 2 -2.53 -2.62 -19.35
C ALA A 2 -1.73 -1.68 -18.44
N THR A 3 -1.58 -0.41 -18.82
CA THR A 3 -0.90 0.60 -18.02
C THR A 3 -1.81 1.21 -16.95
N THR A 4 -3.13 1.02 -17.08
CA THR A 4 -4.12 1.54 -16.13
C THR A 4 -5.21 0.52 -15.83
N PHE A 5 -5.76 0.57 -14.62
CA PHE A 5 -6.98 -0.16 -14.26
C PHE A 5 -8.20 0.49 -14.93
N PRO A 6 -9.10 -0.31 -15.53
CA PRO A 6 -10.34 0.21 -16.09
C PRO A 6 -11.16 0.97 -15.05
N LEU A 7 -11.67 2.14 -15.44
CA LEU A 7 -12.53 2.96 -14.58
C LEU A 7 -13.96 2.40 -14.59
N ASN A 8 -14.54 2.17 -13.41
CA ASN A 8 -15.92 1.74 -13.23
C ASN A 8 -16.51 2.34 -11.93
N GLY A 9 -17.78 2.01 -11.63
CA GLY A 9 -18.48 2.55 -10.46
C GLY A 9 -17.88 2.17 -9.10
N GLN A 10 -17.06 1.11 -9.02
CA GLN A 10 -16.45 0.64 -7.77
C GLN A 10 -15.17 1.41 -7.42
N ASN A 11 -14.33 1.75 -8.42
CA ASN A 11 -13.05 2.41 -8.19
C ASN A 11 -13.04 3.92 -8.50
N ALA A 12 -14.11 4.46 -9.11
CA ALA A 12 -14.17 5.88 -9.47
C ALA A 12 -14.07 6.82 -8.26
N VAL A 13 -12.96 7.55 -8.18
CA VAL A 13 -12.77 8.59 -7.17
C VAL A 13 -13.69 9.78 -7.46
N ASN A 14 -14.49 10.19 -6.46
CA ASN A 14 -15.44 11.29 -6.62
C ASN A 14 -14.89 12.66 -6.19
N ARG A 15 -14.27 12.75 -5.01
CA ARG A 15 -13.77 14.01 -4.44
C ARG A 15 -12.27 14.17 -4.72
N TYR A 16 -11.87 15.35 -5.22
CA TYR A 16 -10.50 15.65 -5.67
C TYR A 16 -10.02 14.72 -6.80
N LYS A 17 -10.80 14.61 -7.88
CA LYS A 17 -10.50 13.72 -9.03
C LYS A 17 -9.13 13.95 -9.69
N HIS A 18 -8.62 15.18 -9.64
CA HIS A 18 -7.29 15.53 -10.17
C HIS A 18 -6.13 14.89 -9.38
N GLN A 19 -6.39 14.35 -8.18
CA GLN A 19 -5.43 13.58 -7.38
C GLN A 19 -5.58 12.06 -7.61
N ALA A 20 -6.60 11.62 -8.36
CA ALA A 20 -6.82 10.21 -8.60
C ALA A 20 -5.83 9.69 -9.64
N THR A 21 -5.35 8.47 -9.44
CA THR A 21 -4.58 7.72 -10.43
C THR A 21 -5.19 6.33 -10.58
N TYR A 22 -5.14 5.80 -11.79
CA TYR A 22 -5.50 4.41 -12.09
C TYR A 22 -4.31 3.68 -12.70
N ASP A 23 -3.13 4.31 -12.69
CA ASP A 23 -1.88 3.75 -13.19
C ASP A 23 -1.47 2.52 -12.37
N VAL A 24 -1.26 1.41 -13.07
CA VAL A 24 -1.00 0.10 -12.47
C VAL A 24 0.29 0.14 -11.65
N ASP A 25 1.36 0.68 -12.23
CA ASP A 25 2.68 0.73 -11.59
C ASP A 25 2.67 1.62 -10.34
N THR A 26 1.99 2.76 -10.40
CA THR A 26 1.83 3.66 -9.26
C THR A 26 1.06 2.97 -8.13
N ILE A 27 -0.06 2.30 -8.43
CA ILE A 27 -0.87 1.60 -7.43
C ILE A 27 -0.09 0.45 -6.80
N HIS A 28 0.58 -0.38 -7.60
CA HIS A 28 1.40 -1.48 -7.10
C HIS A 28 2.57 -0.97 -6.26
N SER A 29 3.22 0.12 -6.67
CA SER A 29 4.30 0.75 -5.92
C SER A 29 3.84 1.28 -4.55
N ILE A 30 2.63 1.85 -4.47
CA ILE A 30 2.06 2.29 -3.18
C ILE A 30 1.83 1.08 -2.26
N VAL A 31 1.25 0.00 -2.77
CA VAL A 31 1.04 -1.23 -1.99
C VAL A 31 2.39 -1.79 -1.52
N ASN A 32 3.36 -1.92 -2.42
CA ASN A 32 4.64 -2.55 -2.12
C ASN A 32 5.60 -1.72 -1.28
N SER A 33 5.36 -0.41 -1.18
CA SER A 33 6.10 0.49 -0.27
C SER A 33 5.40 0.68 1.08
N THR A 34 4.27 0.01 1.32
CA THR A 34 3.51 0.08 2.57
C THR A 34 3.74 -1.18 3.41
N PRO A 35 4.41 -1.10 4.57
CA PRO A 35 4.74 -2.29 5.37
C PRO A 35 3.52 -3.06 5.92
N VAL A 36 2.40 -2.37 6.12
CA VAL A 36 1.16 -2.94 6.68
C VAL A 36 -0.01 -2.61 5.77
N LEU A 37 -0.62 -3.64 5.20
CA LEU A 37 -1.84 -3.54 4.42
C LEU A 37 -3.06 -3.74 5.32
N HIS A 38 -4.15 -3.03 5.02
CA HIS A 38 -5.42 -3.20 5.73
C HIS A 38 -6.40 -3.94 4.84
N ILE A 39 -6.62 -5.23 5.10
CA ILE A 39 -7.66 -5.99 4.41
C ILE A 39 -8.99 -5.82 5.13
N SER A 40 -10.03 -5.48 4.37
CA SER A 40 -11.38 -5.28 4.84
C SER A 40 -12.33 -6.26 4.15
N PHE A 41 -13.19 -6.92 4.93
CA PHE A 41 -14.16 -7.90 4.42
C PHE A 41 -15.39 -7.97 5.32
N VAL A 42 -16.49 -8.48 4.80
CA VAL A 42 -17.71 -8.73 5.58
C VAL A 42 -17.73 -10.22 5.95
N PRO A 43 -17.64 -10.58 7.25
CA PRO A 43 -17.54 -11.97 7.66
C PRO A 43 -18.86 -12.74 7.48
N ASP A 44 -19.98 -12.04 7.63
CA ASP A 44 -21.34 -12.55 7.45
C ASP A 44 -22.22 -11.36 7.02
N PRO A 45 -22.99 -11.45 5.91
CA PRO A 45 -23.93 -10.40 5.51
C PRO A 45 -24.94 -9.98 6.59
N SER A 46 -25.22 -10.84 7.58
CA SER A 46 -26.06 -10.53 8.73
C SER A 46 -25.37 -9.60 9.75
N THR A 47 -24.05 -9.51 9.71
CA THR A 47 -23.28 -8.64 10.60
C THR A 47 -23.24 -7.22 10.06
N PRO A 48 -23.55 -6.20 10.90
CA PRO A 48 -23.66 -4.82 10.42
C PRO A 48 -22.31 -4.15 10.14
N PHE A 49 -21.20 -4.75 10.58
CA PHE A 49 -19.89 -4.11 10.55
C PHE A 49 -18.89 -4.92 9.71
N PRO A 50 -18.13 -4.26 8.81
CA PRO A 50 -16.99 -4.90 8.17
C PRO A 50 -15.87 -5.12 9.20
N VAL A 51 -15.03 -6.11 8.92
CA VAL A 51 -13.80 -6.38 9.66
C VAL A 51 -12.66 -5.73 8.91
N VAL A 52 -11.71 -5.13 9.64
CA VAL A 52 -10.46 -4.60 9.09
C VAL A 52 -9.30 -5.24 9.83
N LEU A 53 -8.38 -5.89 9.11
CA LEU A 53 -7.20 -6.54 9.68
C LEU A 53 -5.90 -5.94 9.10
N PRO A 54 -4.94 -5.53 9.95
CA PRO A 54 -3.59 -5.22 9.51
C PRO A 54 -2.85 -6.53 9.19
N MET A 55 -2.28 -6.64 7.99
CA MET A 55 -1.55 -7.82 7.51
C MET A 55 -0.33 -7.40 6.69
N ILE A 56 0.71 -8.24 6.71
CA ILE A 56 1.84 -8.11 5.77
C ILE A 56 1.42 -8.79 4.47
N GLY A 57 1.50 -8.05 3.38
CA GLY A 57 1.25 -8.56 2.04
C GLY A 57 2.04 -7.80 0.99
N GLN A 58 1.97 -8.28 -0.24
CA GLN A 58 2.77 -7.77 -1.34
C GLN A 58 2.03 -7.99 -2.66
N MET A 59 2.12 -7.02 -3.58
CA MET A 59 1.77 -7.25 -4.98
C MET A 59 2.81 -8.16 -5.61
N GLY A 60 2.35 -9.22 -6.27
CA GLY A 60 3.20 -10.16 -6.96
C GLY A 60 2.59 -10.65 -8.26
N LEU A 61 3.48 -11.04 -9.16
CA LEU A 61 3.15 -11.74 -10.39
C LEU A 61 3.77 -13.14 -10.29
N TRP A 62 2.94 -14.15 -10.01
CA TRP A 62 3.42 -15.54 -9.89
C TRP A 62 3.86 -16.03 -11.29
N PRO A 63 5.14 -16.39 -11.51
CA PRO A 63 5.62 -16.86 -12.81
C PRO A 63 5.17 -18.28 -13.21
N GLY A 64 4.16 -18.87 -12.55
CA GLY A 64 3.68 -20.23 -12.80
C GLY A 64 3.27 -20.54 -14.25
N ASP A 65 2.90 -21.79 -14.51
CA ASP A 65 3.10 -22.48 -15.80
C ASP A 65 2.63 -21.69 -17.06
N SER A 66 3.63 -21.09 -17.70
CA SER A 66 3.81 -20.85 -19.14
C SER A 66 2.74 -20.11 -19.96
N SER A 67 1.74 -19.48 -19.35
CA SER A 67 0.81 -18.61 -20.11
C SER A 67 1.15 -17.13 -19.98
N ASP A 68 1.02 -16.39 -21.08
CA ASP A 68 0.90 -14.93 -21.17
C ASP A 68 -0.26 -14.34 -20.30
N SER A 69 -0.88 -15.17 -19.43
CA SER A 69 -2.05 -14.87 -18.60
C SER A 69 -1.75 -14.74 -17.10
N SER A 70 -0.47 -14.75 -16.69
CA SER A 70 -0.12 -14.41 -15.31
C SER A 70 -0.65 -13.01 -14.97
N GLU A 71 -1.54 -12.93 -13.99
CA GLU A 71 -2.14 -11.67 -13.52
C GLU A 71 -1.50 -11.25 -12.20
N TRP A 72 -1.30 -9.94 -12.04
CA TRP A 72 -0.91 -9.36 -10.76
C TRP A 72 -1.97 -9.64 -9.69
N ALA A 73 -1.53 -10.09 -8.52
CA ALA A 73 -2.39 -10.32 -7.37
C ALA A 73 -1.75 -9.76 -6.09
N CYS A 74 -2.56 -9.49 -5.09
CA CYS A 74 -2.08 -9.14 -3.75
C CYS A 74 -2.01 -10.42 -2.90
N TYR A 75 -0.82 -10.78 -2.43
CA TYR A 75 -0.60 -11.95 -1.58
C TYR A 75 -0.45 -11.50 -0.12
N LEU A 76 -1.19 -12.13 0.80
CA LEU A 76 -1.12 -11.85 2.23
C LEU A 76 -0.91 -13.15 3.01
N HIS A 77 -0.01 -13.15 3.99
CA HIS A 77 0.23 -14.33 4.82
C HIS A 77 -0.66 -14.32 6.07
N GLY A 78 -1.01 -15.50 6.57
CA GLY A 78 -1.73 -15.60 7.83
C GLY A 78 -1.78 -17.01 8.40
N TYR A 79 -2.20 -17.09 9.65
CA TYR A 79 -2.34 -18.37 10.34
C TYR A 79 -3.52 -19.19 9.77
N VAL A 80 -3.30 -20.50 9.61
CA VAL A 80 -4.23 -21.45 8.97
C VAL A 80 -5.65 -21.40 9.55
N THR A 81 -5.81 -21.17 10.86
CA THR A 81 -7.14 -21.16 11.51
C THR A 81 -7.76 -19.78 11.63
N SER A 82 -7.11 -18.72 11.11
CA SER A 82 -7.65 -17.38 11.18
C SER A 82 -8.98 -17.27 10.43
N ARG A 83 -9.88 -16.42 10.93
CA ARG A 83 -11.23 -16.26 10.37
C ARG A 83 -11.20 -15.87 8.88
N VAL A 84 -10.29 -14.97 8.50
CA VAL A 84 -10.13 -14.54 7.10
C VAL A 84 -9.78 -15.71 6.17
N MET A 85 -8.92 -16.63 6.63
CA MET A 85 -8.53 -17.80 5.83
C MET A 85 -9.68 -18.80 5.69
N LYS A 86 -10.47 -18.99 6.75
CA LYS A 86 -11.65 -19.86 6.70
C LYS A 86 -12.72 -19.33 5.75
N LEU A 87 -13.02 -18.03 5.82
CA LEU A 87 -14.03 -17.41 4.95
C LEU A 87 -13.64 -17.45 3.47
N ALA A 88 -12.35 -17.27 3.17
CA ALA A 88 -11.82 -17.43 1.81
C ALA A 88 -12.00 -18.86 1.28
N ASP A 89 -11.71 -19.87 2.11
CA ASP A 89 -11.88 -21.29 1.77
C ASP A 89 -13.36 -21.66 1.59
N GLU A 90 -14.22 -21.16 2.48
CA GLU A 90 -15.68 -21.37 2.43
C GLU A 90 -16.30 -20.74 1.17
N ALA A 91 -15.84 -19.56 0.75
CA ALA A 91 -16.31 -18.91 -0.48
C ALA A 91 -16.03 -19.78 -1.72
N ILE A 92 -14.81 -20.31 -1.84
CA ILE A 92 -14.46 -21.26 -2.90
C ILE A 92 -15.28 -22.54 -2.80
N SER A 93 -15.48 -23.06 -1.59
CA SER A 93 -16.31 -24.26 -1.35
C SER A 93 -17.78 -24.07 -1.76
N ARG A 94 -18.28 -22.83 -1.75
CA ARG A 94 -19.62 -22.47 -2.26
C ARG A 94 -19.66 -22.23 -3.78
N GLY A 95 -18.53 -22.33 -4.49
CA GLY A 95 -18.42 -22.09 -5.92
C GLY A 95 -18.38 -20.60 -6.29
N GLU A 96 -18.01 -19.72 -5.36
CA GLU A 96 -17.81 -18.30 -5.62
C GLU A 96 -16.39 -18.04 -6.16
N ASP A 97 -16.15 -16.85 -6.73
CA ASP A 97 -14.82 -16.43 -7.23
C ASP A 97 -13.76 -16.27 -6.11
N GLY A 98 -14.19 -16.32 -4.85
CA GLY A 98 -13.40 -16.07 -3.64
C GLY A 98 -14.16 -15.15 -2.67
N MET A 99 -13.61 -14.91 -1.49
CA MET A 99 -14.21 -14.01 -0.52
C MET A 99 -14.07 -12.55 -0.99
N PRO A 100 -15.16 -11.79 -1.17
CA PRO A 100 -15.06 -10.37 -1.52
C PRO A 100 -14.32 -9.58 -0.45
N CYS A 101 -13.31 -8.81 -0.86
CA CYS A 101 -12.53 -7.99 0.06
C CYS A 101 -12.00 -6.71 -0.61
N CYS A 102 -11.54 -5.80 0.26
CA CYS A 102 -10.86 -4.58 -0.11
C CYS A 102 -9.50 -4.52 0.60
N VAL A 103 -8.43 -4.15 -0.09
CA VAL A 103 -7.11 -3.92 0.52
C VAL A 103 -6.75 -2.45 0.39
N CYS A 104 -6.40 -1.84 1.52
CA CYS A 104 -5.96 -0.45 1.61
C CYS A 104 -4.46 -0.37 1.98
N ALA A 105 -3.73 0.43 1.22
CA ALA A 105 -2.37 0.87 1.51
C ALA A 105 -2.35 2.39 1.57
N THR A 106 -1.69 2.99 2.57
CA THR A 106 -1.60 4.45 2.71
C THR A 106 -0.26 4.86 3.32
N LYS A 107 0.34 5.91 2.77
CA LYS A 107 1.53 6.58 3.31
C LYS A 107 1.28 8.07 3.44
N VAL A 108 1.71 8.65 4.56
CA VAL A 108 1.76 10.10 4.76
C VAL A 108 3.16 10.57 4.42
N ASP A 109 3.26 11.49 3.47
CA ASP A 109 4.52 12.01 2.94
C ASP A 109 4.76 13.48 3.37
N GLY A 110 3.76 14.16 3.96
CA GLY A 110 3.95 15.49 4.58
C GLY A 110 2.68 16.12 5.16
N LEU A 111 2.86 17.07 6.07
CA LEU A 111 1.78 17.90 6.63
C LEU A 111 1.76 19.24 5.92
N VAL A 112 0.64 19.61 5.30
CA VAL A 112 0.52 20.87 4.56
C VAL A 112 -0.23 21.90 5.41
N LEU A 113 0.52 22.90 5.86
CA LEU A 113 0.04 24.01 6.68
C LEU A 113 -0.25 25.21 5.77
N THR A 114 -1.41 25.82 5.99
CA THR A 114 -2.03 26.81 5.10
C THR A 114 -2.51 28.01 5.92
N LEU A 115 -2.94 29.09 5.29
CA LEU A 115 -3.34 30.33 5.97
C LEU A 115 -4.59 30.17 6.84
N THR A 116 -5.44 29.17 6.54
CA THR A 116 -6.69 28.92 7.28
C THR A 116 -6.80 27.48 7.76
N PRO A 117 -7.49 27.23 8.90
CA PRO A 117 -7.72 25.87 9.40
C PRO A 117 -8.45 24.95 8.43
N TYR A 118 -9.20 25.50 7.46
CA TYR A 118 -10.01 24.75 6.51
C TYR A 118 -9.23 24.25 5.29
N SER A 119 -8.07 24.84 4.99
CA SER A 119 -7.24 24.48 3.83
C SER A 119 -6.10 23.53 4.17
N HIS A 120 -5.87 23.22 5.46
CA HIS A 120 -4.85 22.25 5.89
C HIS A 120 -5.04 20.89 5.22
N ASN A 121 -3.93 20.23 4.91
CA ASN A 121 -3.95 18.97 4.18
C ASN A 121 -2.74 18.08 4.49
N TYR A 122 -2.67 16.94 3.81
CA TYR A 122 -1.53 16.04 3.83
C TYR A 122 -0.99 15.89 2.41
N ASN A 123 0.33 15.79 2.27
CA ASN A 123 0.90 15.05 1.16
C ASN A 123 0.82 13.57 1.51
N TYR A 124 0.23 12.76 0.64
CA TYR A 124 -0.03 11.34 0.89
C TYR A 124 -0.17 10.57 -0.42
N ARG A 125 0.00 9.27 -0.32
CA ARG A 125 -0.37 8.30 -1.34
C ARG A 125 -1.22 7.21 -0.73
N SER A 126 -2.28 6.82 -1.42
CA SER A 126 -3.11 5.69 -1.03
C SER A 126 -3.50 4.85 -2.23
N ALA A 127 -3.62 3.55 -2.03
CA ALA A 127 -4.14 2.60 -3.01
C ALA A 127 -5.26 1.78 -2.37
N ILE A 128 -6.36 1.62 -3.10
CA ILE A 128 -7.49 0.78 -2.75
C ILE A 128 -7.65 -0.28 -3.83
N LEU A 129 -7.54 -1.55 -3.44
CA LEU A 129 -7.79 -2.70 -4.29
C LEU A 129 -9.14 -3.31 -3.91
N HIS A 130 -9.98 -3.61 -4.89
CA HIS A 130 -11.21 -4.39 -4.72
C HIS A 130 -11.07 -5.70 -5.49
N GLY A 131 -11.56 -6.80 -4.91
CA GLY A 131 -11.31 -8.12 -5.48
C GLY A 131 -11.81 -9.26 -4.63
N PHE A 132 -11.36 -10.45 -4.99
CA PHE A 132 -11.79 -11.72 -4.39
C PHE A 132 -10.56 -12.47 -3.90
N ALA A 133 -10.60 -12.86 -2.63
CA ALA A 133 -9.51 -13.54 -1.96
C ALA A 133 -9.76 -15.05 -1.88
N SER A 134 -8.75 -15.83 -2.24
CA SER A 134 -8.75 -17.30 -2.16
C SER A 134 -7.46 -17.80 -1.53
N ILE A 135 -7.46 -19.06 -1.07
CA ILE A 135 -6.27 -19.70 -0.51
C ILE A 135 -5.41 -20.22 -1.66
N VAL A 136 -4.11 -19.95 -1.61
CA VAL A 136 -3.14 -20.59 -2.51
C VAL A 136 -3.03 -22.07 -2.14
N THR A 137 -3.42 -22.94 -3.07
CA THR A 137 -3.38 -24.40 -2.90
C THR A 137 -2.19 -25.07 -3.58
N ASP A 138 -1.66 -24.44 -4.64
CA ASP A 138 -0.46 -24.90 -5.33
C ASP A 138 0.77 -24.72 -4.42
N GLU A 139 1.58 -25.77 -4.28
CA GLU A 139 2.71 -25.77 -3.34
C GLU A 139 3.84 -24.83 -3.80
N ASP A 140 4.09 -24.76 -5.11
CA ASP A 140 5.13 -23.91 -5.69
C ASP A 140 4.76 -22.43 -5.59
N GLU A 141 3.51 -22.08 -5.92
CA GLU A 141 2.98 -20.72 -5.74
C GLU A 141 3.02 -20.30 -4.27
N LYS A 142 2.68 -21.22 -3.36
CA LYS A 142 2.72 -20.95 -1.92
C LYS A 142 4.14 -20.65 -1.45
N LEU A 143 5.13 -21.45 -1.84
CA LEU A 143 6.53 -21.23 -1.47
C LEU A 143 7.07 -19.92 -2.05
N TRP A 144 6.76 -19.63 -3.30
CA TRP A 144 7.14 -18.35 -3.92
C TRP A 144 6.49 -17.16 -3.24
N ALA A 145 5.19 -17.24 -2.90
CA ALA A 145 4.51 -16.14 -2.24
C ALA A 145 5.06 -15.91 -0.82
N MET A 146 5.44 -16.99 -0.12
CA MET A 146 6.15 -16.90 1.15
C MET A 146 7.51 -16.22 1.01
N GLU A 147 8.28 -16.55 -0.04
CA GLU A 147 9.54 -15.87 -0.35
C GLU A 147 9.32 -14.39 -0.69
N LEU A 148 8.35 -14.08 -1.56
CA LEU A 148 7.96 -12.72 -1.94
C LEU A 148 7.63 -11.86 -0.71
N ILE A 149 6.78 -12.37 0.19
CA ILE A 149 6.37 -11.67 1.41
C ILE A 149 7.55 -11.56 2.40
N THR A 150 8.40 -12.58 2.50
CA THR A 150 9.59 -12.50 3.37
C THR A 150 10.57 -11.43 2.88
N ASN A 151 10.79 -11.38 1.56
CA ASN A 151 11.68 -10.42 0.93
C ASN A 151 11.07 -9.00 0.86
N SER A 152 9.75 -8.84 1.03
CA SER A 152 9.14 -7.52 1.18
C SER A 152 9.41 -6.87 2.54
N VAL A 153 9.64 -7.68 3.58
CA VAL A 153 10.01 -7.18 4.92
C VAL A 153 11.44 -6.65 4.93
N VAL A 154 12.38 -7.44 4.40
CA VAL A 154 13.76 -7.04 4.12
C VAL A 154 14.19 -7.77 2.84
N PRO A 155 14.75 -7.08 1.83
CA PRO A 155 15.24 -7.72 0.62
C PRO A 155 16.23 -8.86 0.90
N ASP A 156 16.16 -9.93 0.11
CA ASP A 156 16.99 -11.15 0.22
C ASP A 156 16.89 -11.90 1.56
N ARG A 157 15.91 -11.56 2.41
CA ARG A 157 15.79 -12.13 3.75
C ARG A 157 15.50 -13.62 3.75
N TRP A 158 14.77 -14.12 2.75
CA TRP A 158 14.45 -15.53 2.62
C TRP A 158 15.72 -16.40 2.53
N ALA A 159 16.58 -16.12 1.54
CA ALA A 159 17.84 -16.84 1.35
C ALA A 159 18.84 -16.64 2.51
N ASN A 160 18.70 -15.56 3.28
CA ASN A 160 19.50 -15.27 4.46
C ASN A 160 18.85 -15.75 5.78
N SER A 161 17.92 -16.70 5.69
CA SER A 161 17.27 -17.39 6.81
C SER A 161 17.46 -18.91 6.71
N ARG A 162 16.96 -19.69 7.69
CA ARG A 162 16.96 -21.16 7.59
C ARG A 162 15.94 -21.59 6.54
N VAL A 163 16.42 -22.21 5.46
CA VAL A 163 15.59 -22.76 4.37
C VAL A 163 15.97 -24.21 4.09
N PRO A 164 15.03 -25.05 3.58
CA PRO A 164 13.61 -24.76 3.37
C PRO A 164 12.81 -24.70 4.70
N PRO A 165 11.61 -24.10 4.70
CA PRO A 165 10.70 -24.17 5.85
C PRO A 165 10.37 -25.62 6.22
N GLU A 166 10.25 -25.89 7.52
CA GLU A 166 9.81 -27.19 8.03
C GLU A 166 8.34 -27.46 7.68
N LYS A 167 7.97 -28.74 7.61
CA LYS A 167 6.59 -29.15 7.29
C LYS A 167 5.56 -28.54 8.25
N SER A 168 5.89 -28.45 9.54
CA SER A 168 5.03 -27.84 10.58
C SER A 168 4.79 -26.34 10.30
N GLU A 169 5.83 -25.60 9.93
CA GLU A 169 5.75 -24.18 9.56
C GLU A 169 4.83 -24.00 8.34
N GLN A 170 5.00 -24.86 7.32
CA GLN A 170 4.17 -24.84 6.11
C GLN A 170 2.71 -25.20 6.40
N GLN A 171 2.43 -26.13 7.31
CA GLN A 171 1.07 -26.54 7.70
C GLN A 171 0.33 -25.44 8.47
N SER A 172 1.06 -24.69 9.31
CA SER A 172 0.50 -23.62 10.13
C SER A 172 0.25 -22.31 9.38
N THR A 173 0.87 -22.15 8.21
CA THR A 173 0.85 -20.91 7.41
C THR A 173 0.03 -21.10 6.14
N ARG A 174 -0.91 -20.18 5.90
CA ARG A 174 -1.65 -20.05 4.63
C ARG A 174 -1.29 -18.73 3.95
N ILE A 175 -1.35 -18.75 2.62
CA ILE A 175 -1.27 -17.55 1.79
C ILE A 175 -2.66 -17.28 1.20
N LEU A 176 -3.12 -16.05 1.39
CA LEU A 176 -4.30 -15.51 0.76
C LEU A 176 -3.86 -14.79 -0.52
N LYS A 177 -4.43 -15.15 -1.66
CA LYS A 177 -4.24 -14.49 -2.95
C LYS A 177 -5.51 -13.71 -3.28
N MET A 178 -5.39 -12.41 -3.42
CA MET A 178 -6.48 -11.54 -3.86
C MET A 178 -6.34 -11.24 -5.35
N LYS A 179 -7.27 -11.78 -6.14
CA LYS A 179 -7.45 -11.37 -7.54
C LYS A 179 -8.06 -9.97 -7.57
N ILE A 180 -7.42 -9.04 -8.27
CA ILE A 180 -7.86 -7.65 -8.34
C ILE A 180 -8.92 -7.50 -9.43
N SER A 181 -10.10 -7.03 -9.05
CA SER A 181 -11.20 -6.72 -9.97
C SER A 181 -11.17 -5.24 -10.38
N ALA A 182 -10.87 -4.36 -9.44
CA ALA A 182 -10.75 -2.92 -9.68
C ALA A 182 -9.79 -2.30 -8.67
N ALA A 183 -9.05 -1.27 -9.07
CA ALA A 183 -8.20 -0.53 -8.16
C ALA A 183 -8.22 0.97 -8.46
N SER A 184 -7.95 1.77 -7.44
CA SER A 184 -7.70 3.21 -7.58
C SER A 184 -6.62 3.66 -6.61
N GLY A 185 -5.82 4.60 -7.08
CA GLY A 185 -4.86 5.33 -6.28
C GLY A 185 -5.32 6.77 -6.07
N LYS A 186 -4.82 7.38 -5.01
CA LYS A 186 -4.94 8.82 -4.80
C LYS A 186 -3.62 9.36 -4.27
N VAL A 187 -3.08 10.35 -4.96
CA VAL A 187 -1.78 10.94 -4.67
C VAL A 187 -1.96 12.44 -4.55
N ARG A 188 -1.61 12.98 -3.39
CA ARG A 188 -1.49 14.41 -3.17
C ARG A 188 -0.06 14.72 -2.83
N GLU A 189 0.53 15.60 -3.62
CA GLU A 189 1.86 16.15 -3.42
C GLU A 189 1.80 17.66 -3.64
N GLY A 190 2.80 18.37 -3.15
CA GLY A 190 3.02 19.77 -3.42
C GLY A 190 2.83 20.70 -2.24
N VAL A 191 3.08 21.97 -2.50
CA VAL A 191 3.02 23.10 -1.57
C VAL A 191 1.57 23.46 -1.17
N PRO A 192 1.37 24.29 -0.13
CA PRO A 192 0.09 24.91 0.18
C PRO A 192 -0.55 25.62 -1.01
N GLU A 193 -1.88 25.61 -1.05
CA GLU A 193 -2.69 26.44 -1.94
C GLU A 193 -3.84 27.02 -1.11
N ASP A 194 -3.82 28.34 -0.94
CA ASP A 194 -4.81 29.09 -0.17
C ASP A 194 -5.74 29.88 -1.08
N GLU A 195 -6.87 30.31 -0.53
CA GLU A 195 -7.84 31.12 -1.27
C GLU A 195 -7.23 32.49 -1.63
N ARG A 196 -7.50 32.97 -2.85
CA ARG A 196 -6.95 34.26 -3.36
C ARG A 196 -7.25 35.45 -2.45
N ARG A 197 -8.34 35.40 -1.67
CA ARG A 197 -8.69 36.45 -0.71
C ARG A 197 -7.75 36.49 0.50
N ASP A 198 -7.30 35.33 0.97
CA ASP A 198 -6.43 35.23 2.13
C ASP A 198 -4.98 35.52 1.74
N MET A 199 -4.58 35.15 0.53
CA MET A 199 -3.29 35.53 -0.06
C MET A 199 -3.15 37.03 -0.38
N LYS A 200 -4.19 37.85 -0.15
CA LYS A 200 -4.17 39.31 -0.32
C LYS A 200 -4.27 40.05 1.02
N ARG A 201 -4.18 39.32 2.14
CA ARG A 201 -4.33 39.87 3.49
C ARG A 201 -2.98 39.89 4.20
N ASP A 202 -2.31 41.04 4.14
CA ASP A 202 -1.01 41.25 4.79
C ASP A 202 -1.07 40.91 6.29
N ASP A 203 -2.18 41.23 6.97
CA ASP A 203 -2.39 40.89 8.39
C ASP A 203 -2.34 39.38 8.70
N VAL A 204 -2.70 38.55 7.72
CA VAL A 204 -2.66 37.09 7.82
C VAL A 204 -1.30 36.59 7.36
N LEU A 205 -0.79 37.08 6.23
CA LEU A 205 0.50 36.67 5.65
C LEU A 205 1.68 36.95 6.60
N ASP A 206 1.66 38.07 7.31
CA ASP A 206 2.72 38.46 8.25
C ASP A 206 2.69 37.66 9.56
N ARG A 207 1.54 37.05 9.90
CA ARG A 207 1.31 36.37 11.19
C ARG A 207 1.27 34.85 11.09
N VAL A 208 0.91 34.29 9.94
CA VAL A 208 0.66 32.85 9.77
C VAL A 208 1.71 32.24 8.85
N TRP A 209 2.53 31.35 9.41
CA TRP A 209 3.46 30.55 8.62
C TRP A 209 2.71 29.48 7.81
N THR A 210 3.05 29.35 6.53
CA THR A 210 2.58 28.27 5.66
C THR A 210 3.76 27.46 5.14
N GLY A 211 3.51 26.20 4.83
CA GLY A 211 4.53 25.33 4.28
C GLY A 211 4.15 23.87 4.38
N VAL A 212 5.10 23.02 4.02
CA VAL A 212 4.98 21.58 4.19
C VAL A 212 5.99 21.13 5.23
N LEU A 213 5.57 20.29 6.16
CA LEU A 213 6.46 19.50 7.01
C LEU A 213 6.58 18.12 6.37
N PRO A 214 7.69 17.80 5.67
CA PRO A 214 7.86 16.48 5.06
C PRO A 214 7.84 15.40 6.13
N VAL A 215 7.09 14.33 5.89
CA VAL A 215 6.96 13.19 6.80
C VAL A 215 7.45 11.96 6.06
N TYR A 216 8.33 11.19 6.68
CA TYR A 216 8.81 9.93 6.12
C TYR A 216 9.21 8.97 7.23
N GLU A 217 9.08 7.68 6.96
CA GLU A 217 9.53 6.62 7.86
C GLU A 217 11.05 6.45 7.75
N THR A 218 11.69 6.28 8.90
CA THR A 218 13.12 5.96 9.00
C THR A 218 13.28 4.64 9.73
N ILE A 219 14.07 3.73 9.15
CA ILE A 219 14.52 2.50 9.82
C ILE A 219 15.70 2.88 10.70
N GLY A 220 15.58 2.61 11.99
CA GLY A 220 16.61 2.89 12.99
C GLY A 220 17.83 1.97 12.88
N GLU A 221 18.81 2.19 13.76
CA GLU A 221 20.00 1.34 13.85
C GLU A 221 19.62 -0.11 14.19
N PRO A 222 20.10 -1.12 13.44
CA PRO A 222 19.77 -2.51 13.70
C PRO A 222 20.20 -2.96 15.10
N GLN A 223 19.24 -3.42 15.90
CA GLN A 223 19.49 -3.94 17.24
C GLN A 223 19.64 -5.47 17.19
N PRO A 224 20.72 -6.05 17.73
CA PRO A 224 20.88 -7.50 17.73
C PRO A 224 19.85 -8.17 18.64
N GLY A 225 19.27 -9.29 18.17
CA GLY A 225 18.37 -10.11 18.99
C GLY A 225 19.11 -10.83 20.13
N PRO A 226 18.38 -11.31 21.16
CA PRO A 226 18.97 -11.81 22.41
C PRO A 226 19.85 -13.07 22.25
N TYR A 227 19.70 -13.82 21.15
CA TYR A 227 20.49 -15.02 20.83
C TYR A 227 21.34 -14.85 19.56
N ASN A 228 21.46 -13.63 19.01
CA ASN A 228 22.26 -13.37 17.82
C ASN A 228 23.75 -13.61 18.12
N ARG A 229 24.40 -14.43 17.28
CA ARG A 229 25.85 -14.67 17.33
C ARG A 229 26.60 -14.03 16.16
N VAL A 230 25.90 -13.46 15.18
CA VAL A 230 26.52 -12.82 14.02
C VAL A 230 27.03 -11.44 14.43
N LYS A 231 28.36 -11.25 14.35
CA LYS A 231 29.03 -10.04 14.87
C LYS A 231 28.84 -8.79 14.01
N LYS A 232 28.65 -8.97 12.70
CA LYS A 232 28.47 -7.88 11.75
C LYS A 232 27.06 -7.93 11.20
N ILE A 233 26.45 -6.77 11.01
CA ILE A 233 25.17 -6.66 10.30
C ILE A 233 25.40 -7.16 8.86
N PRO A 234 24.62 -8.14 8.37
CA PRO A 234 24.73 -8.59 6.98
C PRO A 234 24.52 -7.45 5.99
N GLU A 235 25.21 -7.50 4.86
CA GLU A 235 25.19 -6.43 3.86
C GLU A 235 23.77 -6.13 3.34
N HIS A 236 22.96 -7.15 3.05
CA HIS A 236 21.57 -6.96 2.59
C HIS A 236 20.74 -6.12 3.58
N VAL A 237 20.93 -6.32 4.90
CA VAL A 237 20.24 -5.55 5.94
C VAL A 237 20.76 -4.11 5.97
N ALA A 238 22.08 -3.92 5.99
CA ALA A 238 22.68 -2.59 6.05
C ALA A 238 22.34 -1.74 4.81
N SER A 239 22.40 -2.35 3.63
CA SER A 239 22.04 -1.73 2.35
C SER A 239 20.55 -1.39 2.30
N PHE A 240 19.68 -2.28 2.79
CA PHE A 240 18.24 -2.00 2.87
C PHE A 240 17.94 -0.80 3.78
N VAL A 241 18.47 -0.76 5.00
CA VAL A 241 18.28 0.37 5.93
C VAL A 241 18.68 1.69 5.28
N LYS A 242 19.87 1.72 4.67
CA LYS A 242 20.38 2.92 3.99
C LYS A 242 19.48 3.32 2.82
N ALA A 243 19.21 2.40 1.90
CA ALA A 243 18.45 2.69 0.69
C ALA A 243 17.01 3.12 1.00
N SER A 244 16.33 2.46 1.94
CA SER A 244 14.97 2.83 2.34
C SER A 244 14.92 4.22 2.96
N ASN A 245 15.86 4.56 3.84
CA ASN A 245 15.91 5.88 4.46
C ASN A 245 16.20 6.98 3.43
N GLU A 246 17.14 6.76 2.51
CA GLU A 246 17.44 7.69 1.42
C GLU A 246 16.24 7.88 0.49
N GLN A 247 15.59 6.79 0.07
CA GLN A 247 14.44 6.83 -0.82
C GLN A 247 13.22 7.51 -0.18
N ASN A 248 12.90 7.18 1.07
CA ASN A 248 11.75 7.74 1.78
C ASN A 248 11.94 9.25 2.01
N LYS A 249 13.14 9.66 2.44
CA LYS A 249 13.49 11.07 2.63
C LYS A 249 13.44 11.84 1.31
N LYS A 250 14.02 11.28 0.25
CA LYS A 250 14.00 11.88 -1.09
C LYS A 250 12.59 12.09 -1.58
N TYR A 251 11.74 11.06 -1.51
CA TYR A 251 10.36 11.15 -1.96
C TYR A 251 9.57 12.24 -1.21
N ALA A 252 9.61 12.24 0.13
CA ALA A 252 8.89 13.22 0.94
C ALA A 252 9.36 14.65 0.67
N TYR A 253 10.68 14.85 0.50
CA TYR A 253 11.26 16.14 0.14
C TYR A 253 10.84 16.60 -1.27
N GLU A 254 10.92 15.74 -2.29
CA GLU A 254 10.49 16.09 -3.65
C GLU A 254 8.99 16.39 -3.68
N ALA A 255 8.18 15.57 -3.02
CA ALA A 255 6.74 15.78 -2.90
C ALA A 255 6.40 17.13 -2.24
N SER A 256 7.17 17.59 -1.26
CA SER A 256 6.92 18.87 -0.58
C SER A 256 7.26 20.11 -1.43
N HIS A 257 8.01 19.95 -2.53
CA HIS A 257 8.43 21.04 -3.41
C HIS A 257 7.68 21.09 -4.75
N LYS A 258 6.80 20.12 -5.01
CA LYS A 258 5.94 20.13 -6.20
C LYS A 258 4.96 21.32 -6.13
N PRO A 259 4.52 21.85 -7.28
CA PRO A 259 3.39 22.77 -7.32
C PRO A 259 2.15 22.13 -6.69
N ALA A 260 1.26 22.95 -6.13
CA ALA A 260 0.00 22.45 -5.60
C ALA A 260 -0.83 21.74 -6.70
N PRO A 261 -1.59 20.69 -6.38
CA PRO A 261 -2.39 19.96 -7.36
C PRO A 261 -3.47 20.85 -7.95
N GLN A 262 -3.42 21.07 -9.26
CA GLN A 262 -4.41 21.92 -9.92
C GLN A 262 -5.77 21.21 -10.03
N LYS A 263 -6.81 21.86 -9.50
CA LYS A 263 -8.20 21.50 -9.83
C LYS A 263 -8.44 21.83 -11.30
N ARG A 264 -9.19 20.99 -12.03
CA ARG A 264 -9.74 21.37 -13.34
C ARG A 264 -10.49 22.70 -13.17
N LYS A 265 -10.14 23.73 -13.97
CA LYS A 265 -10.87 25.00 -14.01
C LYS A 265 -12.35 24.70 -14.23
N LYS A 266 -13.23 25.32 -13.45
CA LYS A 266 -14.67 25.27 -13.73
C LYS A 266 -14.93 26.04 -15.03
N PRO A 267 -15.84 25.59 -15.91
CA PRO A 267 -16.22 26.38 -17.07
C PRO A 267 -16.73 27.75 -16.60
N GLY A 268 -16.08 28.84 -17.03
CA GLY A 268 -16.48 30.23 -16.73
C GLY A 268 -15.64 30.99 -15.70
N GLU A 269 -14.57 30.39 -15.15
CA GLU A 269 -13.56 31.11 -14.36
C GLU A 269 -12.39 31.53 -15.29
N ASP A 270 -12.58 32.61 -16.05
CA ASP A 270 -11.49 33.36 -16.68
C ASP A 270 -10.88 34.35 -15.66
N ASP A 271 -9.59 34.62 -15.80
CA ASP A 271 -8.66 35.19 -14.79
C ASP A 271 -8.98 36.60 -14.25
#